data_AF-A0A373NY90-F1
#
_entry.id   AF-A0A373NY90-F1
#
_cell.length_a   1.000
_cell.length_b   1.000
_cell.length_c   1.000
_cell.angle_alpha   90.00
_cell.angle_beta   90.00
_cell.angle_gamma   90.00
#
_symmetry.space_group_name_H-M   'P 1'
#
loop_
_entity.id
_entity.type
_entity.pdbx_description
1 polymer ?
#
loop_
_entity_poly.entity_id
_entity_poly.type
_entity_poly.pdbx_seq_one_letter_code
_entity_poly.pdbx_strand_id
1 'polypeptide(L)' 'MAKTTAAQQRAVHKYVKNNYDRLELSVPKGEKEVIQQAAKQAGQSVNAYVYEAVKRRMEQEQATVETADPGVE' A
#
# COMPACT_ATOMS: atom_id res chain seq x y z
N MET A 1 15.09 -25.34 -14.10
CA MET A 1 14.20 -24.39 -13.39
C MET A 1 12.94 -24.24 -14.23
N ALA A 2 11.77 -24.58 -13.69
CA ALA A 2 10.52 -24.59 -14.48
C ALA A 2 10.16 -23.16 -14.91
N LYS A 3 10.07 -22.93 -16.22
CA LYS A 3 9.65 -21.67 -16.81
C LYS A 3 8.13 -21.54 -16.62
N THR A 4 7.69 -20.57 -15.84
CA THR A 4 6.25 -20.31 -15.62
C THR A 4 5.53 -20.24 -16.96
N THR A 5 4.57 -21.15 -17.18
CA THR A 5 3.88 -21.27 -18.47
C THR A 5 2.94 -20.08 -18.68
N ALA A 6 2.62 -19.76 -19.94
CA ALA A 6 1.65 -18.69 -20.26
C ALA A 6 0.29 -18.91 -19.58
N ALA A 7 -0.09 -20.18 -19.34
CA ALA A 7 -1.30 -20.54 -18.60
C ALA A 7 -1.20 -20.17 -17.11
N GLN A 8 -0.05 -20.44 -16.47
CA GLN A 8 0.19 -20.05 -15.07
C GLN A 8 0.19 -18.53 -14.90
N GLN A 9 0.79 -17.78 -15.84
CA GLN A 9 0.78 -16.32 -15.81
C GLN A 9 -0.66 -15.75 -15.89
N ARG A 10 -1.49 -16.29 -16.80
CA ARG A 10 -2.91 -15.89 -16.92
C ARG A 10 -3.70 -16.18 -15.65
N ALA A 11 -3.49 -17.33 -15.01
CA ALA A 11 -4.15 -17.69 -13.76
C ALA A 11 -3.79 -16.73 -12.62
N VAL A 12 -2.49 -16.42 -12.47
CA VAL A 12 -2.02 -15.43 -11.48
C VAL A 12 -2.61 -14.05 -11.75
N HIS A 13 -2.61 -13.60 -13.01
CA HIS A 13 -3.19 -12.30 -13.37
C HIS A 13 -4.69 -12.23 -13.06
N LYS A 14 -5.45 -13.31 -13.34
CA LYS A 14 -6.88 -13.39 -13.01
C LYS A 14 -7.10 -13.33 -11.50
N TYR A 15 -6.30 -14.05 -10.72
CA TYR A 15 -6.39 -14.03 -9.27
C TYR A 15 -6.06 -12.65 -8.69
N VAL A 16 -4.97 -12.04 -9.12
CA VAL A 16 -4.56 -10.70 -8.67
C VAL A 16 -5.64 -9.67 -8.98
N LYS A 17 -6.15 -9.66 -10.23
CA LYS A 17 -7.19 -8.71 -10.65
C LYS A 17 -8.51 -8.85 -9.88
N ASN A 18 -8.86 -10.06 -9.44
CA ASN A 18 -10.13 -10.31 -8.75
C ASN A 18 -10.06 -10.15 -7.23
N ASN A 19 -8.86 -10.24 -6.63
CA ASN A 19 -8.70 -10.26 -5.17
C ASN A 19 -7.92 -9.05 -4.63
N TYR A 20 -7.24 -8.29 -5.47
CA TYR A 20 -6.44 -7.14 -5.06
C TYR A 20 -6.78 -5.91 -5.89
N ASP A 21 -7.04 -4.81 -5.21
CA ASP A 21 -6.99 -3.48 -5.80
C ASP A 21 -5.54 -3.07 -6.02
N ARG A 22 -5.20 -2.66 -7.24
CA ARG A 22 -3.89 -2.06 -7.53
C ARG A 22 -3.96 -0.55 -7.32
N LEU A 23 -3.08 -0.03 -6.46
CA LEU A 23 -2.85 1.38 -6.31
C LEU A 23 -1.57 1.78 -7.05
N GLU A 24 -1.69 2.63 -8.06
CA GLU A 24 -0.54 3.25 -8.73
C GLU A 24 -0.22 4.57 -8.05
N LEU A 25 0.96 4.65 -7.41
CA LEU A 25 1.41 5.85 -6.71
C LEU A 25 2.49 6.56 -7.53
N SER A 26 2.20 7.81 -7.92
CA SER A 26 3.19 8.70 -8.56
C SER A 26 3.85 9.56 -7.49
N VAL A 27 5.13 9.31 -7.24
CA VAL A 27 5.97 10.14 -6.36
C VAL A 27 6.98 10.93 -7.20
N PRO A 28 7.39 12.13 -6.76
CA PRO A 28 8.44 12.87 -7.43
C PRO A 28 9.74 12.05 -7.54
N LYS A 29 10.53 12.33 -8.58
CA LYS A 29 11.82 11.67 -8.79
C LYS A 29 12.74 11.93 -7.59
N GLY A 30 13.39 10.88 -7.09
CA GLY A 30 14.23 10.90 -5.89
C GLY A 30 13.49 10.47 -4.62
N GLU A 31 12.22 10.82 -4.46
CA GLU A 31 11.46 10.48 -3.26
C GLU A 31 11.15 8.99 -3.16
N LYS A 32 10.97 8.32 -4.32
CA LYS A 32 10.91 6.86 -4.40
C LYS A 32 12.11 6.17 -3.74
N GLU A 33 13.31 6.74 -3.89
CA GLU A 33 14.53 6.16 -3.31
C GLU A 33 14.56 6.31 -1.81
N VAL A 34 14.08 7.46 -1.29
CA VAL A 34 13.93 7.70 0.14
C VAL A 34 12.96 6.70 0.74
N ILE A 35 11.78 6.50 0.13
CA ILE A 35 10.79 5.52 0.57
C ILE A 35 11.38 4.10 0.52
N GLN A 36 12.14 3.79 -0.53
CA GLN A 36 12.77 2.48 -0.67
C GLN A 36 13.83 2.22 0.40
N GLN A 37 14.62 3.23 0.77
CA GLN A 37 15.58 3.13 1.86
C GLN A 37 14.88 3.01 3.22
N ALA A 38 13.85 3.82 3.47
CA ALA A 38 13.05 3.75 4.70
C ALA A 38 12.41 2.36 4.88
N ALA A 39 11.81 1.82 3.81
CA ALA A 39 11.25 0.47 3.81
C ALA A 39 12.33 -0.60 4.10
N LYS A 40 13.53 -0.48 3.48
CA LYS A 40 14.65 -1.38 3.76
C LYS A 40 15.11 -1.32 5.22
N GLN A 41 15.21 -0.12 5.79
CA GLN A 41 15.57 0.09 7.20
C GLN A 41 14.52 -0.50 8.14
N ALA A 42 13.25 -0.39 7.78
CA ALA A 42 12.14 -1.03 8.49
C ALA A 42 12.07 -2.56 8.30
N GLY A 43 12.90 -3.13 7.41
CA GLY A 43 12.86 -4.56 7.08
C GLY A 43 11.62 -4.98 6.29
N GLN A 44 10.95 -4.03 5.63
CA GLN A 44 9.69 -4.23 4.93
C GLN A 44 9.83 -4.01 3.42
N SER A 45 8.88 -4.55 2.65
CA SER A 45 8.75 -4.18 1.24
C SER A 45 8.23 -2.75 1.11
N VAL A 46 8.59 -2.06 0.02
CA VAL A 46 8.10 -0.69 -0.27
C VAL A 46 6.58 -0.64 -0.26
N ASN A 47 5.92 -1.66 -0.81
CA ASN A 47 4.46 -1.74 -0.83
C ASN A 47 3.87 -1.87 0.58
N ALA A 48 4.44 -2.74 1.43
CA ALA A 48 4.00 -2.90 2.80
C ALA A 48 4.21 -1.62 3.62
N TYR A 49 5.36 -0.98 3.46
CA TYR A 49 5.70 0.27 4.15
C TYR A 49 4.71 1.40 3.81
N VAL A 50 4.39 1.57 2.53
CA VAL A 50 3.39 2.57 2.09
C VAL A 50 1.99 2.21 2.58
N TYR A 51 1.60 0.93 2.49
CA TYR A 51 0.28 0.47 2.95
C TYR A 51 0.08 0.72 4.45
N GLU A 52 1.07 0.40 5.28
CA GLU A 52 1.01 0.64 6.73
C GLU A 52 0.99 2.13 7.07
N ALA A 53 1.76 2.95 6.35
CA ALA A 53 1.74 4.41 6.54
C ALA A 53 0.35 5.00 6.25
N VAL A 54 -0.31 4.55 5.17
CA VAL A 54 -1.68 4.96 4.82
C VAL A 54 -2.66 4.45 5.88
N LYS A 55 -2.58 3.18 6.27
CA LYS A 55 -3.47 2.59 7.28
C LYS A 55 -3.38 3.33 8.62
N ARG A 56 -2.16 3.57 9.09
CA ARG A 56 -1.90 4.29 10.33
C ARG A 56 -2.46 5.71 10.29
N ARG A 57 -2.36 6.39 9.14
CA ARG A 57 -2.94 7.71 8.96
C ARG A 57 -4.46 7.69 9.01
N MET A 58 -5.09 6.71 8.35
CA MET A 58 -6.55 6.51 8.43
C MET A 58 -7.01 6.23 9.85
N GLU A 59 -6.27 5.41 10.61
CA GLU A 59 -6.57 5.12 12.02
C GLU A 59 -6.43 6.37 12.90
N GLN A 60 -5.42 7.21 12.66
CA GLN A 60 -5.25 8.49 13.35
C GLN A 60 -6.37 9.48 13.02
N GLU A 61 -6.75 9.59 11.75
CA GLU A 61 -7.84 10.47 11.32
C GLU A 61 -9.17 10.02 11.94
N GLN A 62 -9.48 8.72 11.94
CA GLN A 62 -10.67 8.18 12.62
C GLN A 62 -10.66 8.46 14.13
N ALA A 63 -9.52 8.26 14.81
CA ALA A 63 -9.40 8.57 16.23
C ALA A 63 -9.59 10.06 16.53
N THR A 64 -9.14 10.96 15.64
CA THR A 64 -9.38 12.40 15.80
C THR A 64 -10.82 12.82 15.54
N VAL A 65 -11.53 12.14 14.63
CA VAL A 65 -12.94 12.42 14.32
C VAL A 65 -13.85 11.96 15.46
N GLU A 66 -13.51 10.87 16.15
CA GLU A 66 -14.28 10.39 17.32
C GLU A 66 -14.12 11.27 18.57
N THR A 67 -13.08 12.11 18.62
CA THR A 67 -12.89 13.14 19.66
C THR A 67 -13.40 14.53 19.28
N ALA A 68 -13.86 14.73 18.04
CA ALA A 68 -14.48 15.96 17.58
C ALA A 68 -16.01 15.85 17.74
N ASP A 69 -16.44 16.10 18.97
CA ASP A 69 -17.79 16.43 19.43
C ASP A 69 -18.82 16.79 18.31
N PRO A 70 -19.87 15.98 18.09
CA PRO A 70 -21.04 16.42 17.33
C PRO A 70 -21.98 17.20 18.25
N GLY A 71 -21.62 18.45 18.55
CA GLY A 71 -22.39 19.29 19.47
C GLY A 71 -22.11 20.76 19.32
N VAL A 72 -22.70 21.39 18.30
CA VAL A 72 -23.59 22.58 18.37
C VAL A 72 -23.68 23.28 17.00
N GLU A 73 -24.84 23.14 16.33
CA GLU A 73 -25.59 24.28 15.80
C GLU A 73 -27.08 23.94 15.78
#